data_AF-A0A2M7AZU1-F1
#
_entry.id   AF-A0A2M7AZU1-F1
#
_cell.length_a   1.000
_cell.length_b   1.000
_cell.length_c   1.000
_cell.angle_alpha   90.00
_cell.angle_beta   90.00
_cell.angle_gamma   90.00
#
_symmetry.space_group_name_H-M   'P 1'
#
loop_
_entity.id
_entity.type
_entity.pdbx_description
1 polymer ?
#
loop_
_entity_poly.entity_id
_entity_poly.type
_entity_poly.pdbx_seq_one_letter_code
_entity_poly.pdbx_strand_id
1 'polypeptide(L)'
;MKKGLSALICVLFLSALISVVHSDSFKILGTRPLSMGGAFVAIGEDALTQYWNPAGLGIGKDVDVQIPVNVKLEATGDILGSADRLSKIADQFTQISAAQDQGKAISLDQISAFATGIKELDNLNDPSKGVLVDVNAGANIRVSHFAVAINNFTSFGFRPFNRY
;
A
#
# COMPACT_ATOMS: atom_id res chain seq x y z
N MET A 1 -41.98 21.65 -22.14
CA MET A 1 -40.72 22.39 -21.86
C MET A 1 -40.20 22.16 -20.44
N LYS A 2 -41.00 22.27 -19.37
CA LYS A 2 -40.54 22.12 -17.97
C LYS A 2 -39.94 20.75 -17.60
N LYS A 3 -40.47 19.65 -18.15
CA LYS A 3 -39.98 18.28 -17.87
C LYS A 3 -38.59 18.00 -18.47
N GLY A 4 -38.29 18.58 -19.64
CA GLY A 4 -36.98 18.44 -20.28
C GLY A 4 -35.89 19.23 -19.54
N LEU A 5 -36.22 20.42 -19.03
CA LEU A 5 -35.30 21.23 -18.23
C LEU A 5 -34.96 20.54 -16.89
N SER A 6 -35.94 19.95 -16.22
CA SER A 6 -35.71 19.22 -14.96
C SER A 6 -34.86 17.96 -15.16
N ALA A 7 -35.08 17.23 -16.25
CA ALA A 7 -34.25 16.06 -16.58
C ALA A 7 -32.80 16.46 -16.88
N LEU A 8 -32.60 17.57 -17.61
CA LEU A 8 -31.27 18.10 -17.91
C LEU A 8 -30.52 18.53 -16.63
N ILE A 9 -31.22 19.19 -15.69
CA ILE A 9 -30.65 19.60 -14.39
C ILE A 9 -30.27 18.38 -13.56
N CYS A 10 -31.10 17.35 -13.49
CA CYS A 10 -30.76 16.10 -12.80
C CYS A 10 -29.53 15.42 -13.41
N VAL A 11 -29.41 15.37 -14.74
CA VAL A 11 -28.25 14.77 -15.41
C VAL A 11 -26.97 15.58 -15.16
N LEU A 12 -27.05 16.92 -15.19
CA LEU A 12 -25.94 17.81 -14.85
C LEU A 12 -25.51 17.70 -13.38
N PHE A 13 -26.48 17.55 -12.47
CA PHE A 13 -26.19 17.35 -11.06
C PHE A 13 -25.54 15.98 -10.81
N LEU A 14 -26.00 14.94 -11.50
CA LEU A 14 -25.43 13.60 -11.40
C LEU A 14 -24.04 13.52 -12.03
N SER A 15 -23.78 14.25 -13.11
CA SER A 15 -22.44 14.30 -13.73
C SER A 15 -21.44 15.07 -12.87
N ALA A 16 -21.88 16.09 -12.13
CA ALA A 16 -21.05 16.82 -11.18
C ALA A 16 -20.63 15.96 -9.96
N LEU A 17 -21.31 14.84 -9.70
CA LEU A 17 -20.96 13.88 -8.65
C LEU A 17 -19.95 12.81 -9.11
N ILE A 18 -19.62 12.77 -10.42
CA ILE A 18 -18.62 11.85 -10.96
C ILE A 18 -17.24 12.39 -10.59
N SER A 19 -16.81 12.06 -9.38
CA SER A 19 -15.45 12.29 -8.90
C SER A 19 -14.51 11.29 -9.58
N VAL A 20 -13.33 11.73 -10.01
CA VAL A 20 -12.27 10.80 -10.45
C VAL A 20 -11.84 9.99 -9.21
N VAL A 21 -12.26 8.73 -9.16
CA VAL A 21 -11.82 7.79 -8.13
C VAL A 21 -10.41 7.35 -8.47
N HIS A 22 -9.43 7.92 -7.77
CA HIS A 22 -8.06 7.44 -7.82
C HIS A 22 -7.99 6.16 -6.99
N SER A 23 -7.37 5.11 -7.54
CA SER A 23 -7.10 3.88 -6.81
C SER A 23 -6.01 4.17 -5.78
N ASP A 24 -6.40 4.29 -4.51
CA ASP A 24 -5.47 4.38 -3.40
C ASP A 24 -5.26 2.98 -2.78
N SER A 25 -4.11 2.78 -2.13
CA SER A 25 -3.86 1.54 -1.40
C SER A 25 -4.78 1.42 -0.20
N PHE A 26 -5.10 0.19 0.19
CA PHE A 26 -5.93 -0.04 1.37
C PHE A 26 -5.24 0.49 2.63
N LYS A 27 -5.92 1.40 3.34
CA LYS A 27 -5.39 2.03 4.54
C LYS A 27 -5.73 1.18 5.75
N ILE A 28 -4.73 0.88 6.55
CA ILE A 28 -4.93 0.18 7.82
C ILE A 28 -5.08 1.24 8.90
N LEU A 29 -6.26 1.35 9.50
CA LEU A 29 -6.56 2.32 10.56
C LEU A 29 -6.45 1.66 11.93
N GLY A 30 -5.61 2.23 12.80
CA GLY A 30 -5.42 1.78 14.18
C GLY A 30 -4.25 0.80 14.37
N THR A 31 -3.70 0.79 15.58
CA THR A 31 -2.51 -0.01 15.92
C THR A 31 -2.81 -1.51 15.98
N ARG A 32 -3.93 -1.91 16.62
CA ARG A 32 -4.38 -3.30 16.68
C ARG A 32 -4.59 -3.92 15.29
N PRO A 33 -5.36 -3.29 14.38
CA PRO A 33 -5.49 -3.79 13.01
C PRO A 33 -4.17 -3.85 12.24
N LEU A 34 -3.26 -2.90 12.45
CA LEU A 34 -1.92 -2.89 11.85
C LEU A 34 -1.07 -4.06 12.31
N SER A 35 -1.05 -4.36 13.61
CA SER A 35 -0.34 -5.52 14.13
C SER A 35 -0.91 -6.86 13.63
N MET A 36 -2.17 -6.88 13.19
CA MET A 36 -2.82 -8.06 12.60
C MET A 36 -2.67 -8.16 11.08
N GLY A 37 -1.89 -7.28 10.45
CA GLY A 37 -1.77 -7.25 8.99
C GLY A 37 -3.08 -6.93 8.26
N GLY A 38 -4.00 -6.21 8.91
CA GLY A 38 -5.30 -5.84 8.34
C GLY A 38 -6.42 -6.88 8.52
N ALA A 39 -6.21 -7.95 9.30
CA ALA A 39 -7.22 -8.99 9.54
C ALA A 39 -8.31 -8.61 10.58
N PHE A 40 -8.48 -7.33 10.90
CA PHE A 40 -9.36 -6.88 11.98
C PHE A 40 -10.86 -6.99 11.68
N VAL A 41 -11.22 -7.20 10.41
CA VAL A 41 -12.61 -7.37 9.94
C VAL A 41 -13.37 -8.45 10.75
N ALA A 42 -12.67 -9.51 11.20
CA ALA A 42 -13.26 -10.63 11.92
C ALA A 42 -13.49 -10.40 13.42
N ILE A 43 -12.84 -9.41 14.03
CA ILE A 43 -12.85 -9.18 15.50
C ILE A 43 -13.24 -7.75 15.87
N GLY A 44 -13.74 -6.97 14.91
CA GLY A 44 -14.06 -5.57 15.12
C GLY A 44 -15.24 -5.38 16.07
N GLU A 45 -14.97 -5.19 17.35
CA GLU A 45 -15.95 -4.91 18.39
C GLU A 45 -15.65 -3.61 19.16
N ASP A 46 -14.97 -2.64 18.55
CA ASP A 46 -14.53 -1.38 19.17
C ASP A 46 -14.96 -0.13 18.34
N ALA A 47 -14.50 1.06 18.69
CA ALA A 47 -14.83 2.30 17.96
C ALA A 47 -14.30 2.33 16.52
N LEU A 48 -13.33 1.48 16.18
CA LEU A 48 -12.78 1.34 14.81
C LEU A 48 -13.60 0.37 13.96
N THR A 49 -14.52 -0.40 14.55
CA THR A 49 -15.44 -1.31 13.86
C THR A 49 -16.18 -0.67 12.69
N GLN A 50 -16.53 0.61 12.78
CA GLN A 50 -17.19 1.33 11.68
C GLN A 50 -16.37 1.38 10.39
N TYR A 51 -15.03 1.38 10.49
CA TYR A 51 -14.12 1.36 9.35
C TYR A 51 -13.86 -0.06 8.84
N TRP A 52 -13.75 -1.02 9.76
CA TRP A 52 -13.33 -2.40 9.44
C TRP A 52 -14.49 -3.34 9.11
N ASN A 53 -15.56 -3.31 9.90
CA ASN A 53 -16.73 -4.17 9.75
C ASN A 53 -17.94 -3.57 10.49
N PRO A 54 -18.78 -2.76 9.83
CA PRO A 54 -19.93 -2.11 10.47
C PRO A 54 -20.91 -3.06 11.18
N ALA A 55 -20.97 -4.34 10.78
CA ALA A 55 -21.83 -5.32 11.44
C ALA A 55 -21.47 -5.55 12.92
N GLY A 56 -20.20 -5.34 13.30
CA GLY A 56 -19.74 -5.46 14.68
C GLY A 56 -20.34 -4.41 15.63
N LEU A 57 -20.91 -3.32 15.12
CA LEU A 57 -21.63 -2.34 15.94
C LEU A 57 -22.85 -2.95 16.64
N GLY A 58 -23.41 -4.04 16.09
CA GLY A 58 -24.51 -4.78 16.73
C GLY A 58 -24.12 -5.58 17.97
N ILE A 59 -22.82 -5.83 18.16
CA ILE A 59 -22.29 -6.72 19.21
C ILE A 59 -21.90 -5.91 20.45
N GLY A 60 -21.22 -4.77 20.26
CA GLY A 60 -20.77 -3.89 21.33
C GLY A 60 -21.91 -3.07 21.95
N LYS A 61 -22.05 -3.09 23.28
CA LYS A 61 -23.06 -2.29 24.01
C LYS A 61 -22.49 -1.07 24.75
N ASP A 62 -21.17 -0.98 24.82
CA ASP A 62 -20.48 0.02 25.63
C ASP A 62 -20.10 1.27 24.84
N VAL A 63 -19.79 2.34 25.58
CA VAL A 63 -19.18 3.56 25.04
C VAL A 63 -17.68 3.32 24.86
N ASP A 64 -17.16 3.56 23.66
CA ASP A 64 -15.73 3.44 23.35
C ASP A 64 -15.23 4.69 22.64
N VAL A 65 -14.01 5.12 22.97
CA VAL A 65 -13.36 6.30 22.38
C VAL A 65 -11.94 5.92 22.00
N GLN A 66 -11.59 6.12 20.72
CA GLN A 66 -10.28 5.80 20.19
C GLN A 66 -9.71 6.93 19.34
N ILE A 67 -8.43 7.21 19.56
CA ILE A 67 -7.64 8.16 18.78
C ILE A 67 -6.53 7.36 18.09
N PRO A 68 -6.82 6.70 16.95
CA PRO A 68 -5.81 5.95 16.23
C PRO A 68 -4.78 6.91 15.62
N VAL A 69 -3.50 6.61 15.83
CA VAL A 69 -2.38 7.21 15.11
C VAL A 69 -1.51 6.07 14.61
N ASN A 70 -1.28 5.98 13.30
CA ASN A 70 -0.48 4.91 12.74
C ASN A 70 0.33 5.37 11.53
N VAL A 71 1.54 4.80 11.43
CA VAL A 71 2.45 4.96 10.30
C VAL A 71 2.67 3.58 9.70
N LYS A 72 2.40 3.42 8.41
CA LYS A 72 2.61 2.17 7.65
C LYS A 72 3.61 2.44 6.54
N LEU A 73 4.60 1.57 6.43
CA LEU A 73 5.56 1.54 5.32
C LEU A 73 5.21 0.34 4.45
N GLU A 74 5.04 0.56 3.16
CA GLU A 74 4.67 -0.48 2.20
C GLU A 74 5.58 -0.43 0.99
N ALA A 75 6.17 -1.58 0.66
CA ALA A 75 7.07 -1.73 -0.48
C ALA A 75 6.26 -2.27 -1.67
N THR A 76 6.08 -1.47 -2.72
CA THR A 76 5.20 -1.80 -3.85
C THR A 76 5.95 -2.48 -4.99
N GLY A 77 5.21 -3.26 -5.80
CA GLY A 77 5.71 -3.82 -7.06
C GLY A 77 6.86 -4.82 -6.92
N ASP A 78 6.90 -5.63 -5.85
CA ASP A 78 7.98 -6.60 -5.62
C ASP A 78 9.39 -5.97 -5.55
N ILE A 79 9.48 -4.74 -5.03
CA ILE A 79 10.77 -4.06 -4.88
C ILE A 79 11.71 -4.82 -3.92
N LEU A 80 11.16 -5.42 -2.87
CA LEU A 80 11.94 -6.25 -1.92
C LEU A 80 12.43 -7.54 -2.57
N GLY A 81 11.59 -8.21 -3.40
CA GLY A 81 12.03 -9.40 -4.13
C GLY A 81 13.02 -9.07 -5.23
N SER A 82 12.87 -7.92 -5.90
CA SER A 82 13.84 -7.42 -6.89
C SER A 82 15.21 -7.17 -6.23
N ALA A 83 15.23 -6.57 -5.03
CA ALA A 83 16.46 -6.39 -4.26
C ALA A 83 17.10 -7.71 -3.81
N ASP A 84 16.30 -8.69 -3.35
CA ASP A 84 16.79 -10.04 -3.01
C ASP A 84 17.41 -10.76 -4.21
N ARG A 85 16.79 -10.67 -5.39
CA ARG A 85 17.34 -11.24 -6.64
C ARG A 85 18.68 -10.59 -7.02
N LEU A 86 18.79 -9.26 -6.89
CA LEU A 86 20.06 -8.57 -7.12
C LEU A 86 21.14 -8.99 -6.11
N SER A 87 20.79 -9.16 -4.83
CA SER A 87 21.73 -9.64 -3.81
C SER A 87 22.27 -11.02 -4.19
N LYS A 88 21.40 -11.95 -4.59
CA LYS A 88 21.81 -13.30 -5.02
C LYS A 88 22.75 -13.28 -6.23
N ILE A 89 22.48 -12.40 -7.20
CA ILE A 89 23.38 -12.22 -8.36
C ILE A 89 24.74 -11.68 -7.89
N ALA A 90 24.77 -10.68 -7.02
CA ALA A 90 26.02 -10.12 -6.48
C ALA A 90 26.85 -11.16 -5.69
N ASP A 91 26.19 -12.01 -4.90
CA ASP A 91 26.84 -13.10 -4.18
C ASP A 91 27.45 -14.14 -5.14
N GLN A 92 26.72 -14.50 -6.21
CA GLN A 92 27.23 -15.38 -7.27
C GLN A 92 28.44 -14.76 -7.96
N PHE A 93 28.42 -13.46 -8.27
CA PHE A 93 29.57 -12.76 -8.84
C PHE A 93 30.78 -12.77 -7.91
N THR A 94 30.58 -12.53 -6.62
CA THR A 94 31.66 -12.53 -5.62
C THR A 94 32.29 -13.91 -5.49
N GLN A 95 31.48 -14.97 -5.47
CA GLN A 95 31.98 -16.35 -5.42
C GLN A 95 32.76 -16.74 -6.68
N ILE A 96 32.30 -16.31 -7.86
CA ILE A 96 33.02 -16.62 -9.10
C ILE A 96 34.27 -15.75 -9.23
N SER A 97 34.26 -14.48 -8.80
CA SER A 97 35.45 -13.62 -8.74
C SER A 97 36.53 -14.19 -7.81
N ALA A 98 36.14 -14.68 -6.63
CA ALA A 98 37.06 -15.36 -5.71
C ALA A 98 37.64 -16.65 -6.30
N ALA A 99 36.91 -17.33 -7.20
CA ALA A 99 37.41 -18.47 -7.96
C ALA A 99 38.27 -18.07 -9.18
N GLN A 100 38.12 -16.83 -9.69
CA GLN A 100 38.91 -16.28 -10.79
C GLN A 100 40.29 -15.77 -10.36
N ASP A 101 40.44 -15.35 -9.10
CA ASP A 101 41.76 -15.09 -8.49
C ASP A 101 42.68 -16.33 -8.48
N GLN A 102 42.14 -17.52 -8.77
CA GLN A 102 42.89 -18.78 -8.97
C GLN A 102 43.19 -19.10 -10.45
N GLY A 103 42.93 -18.18 -11.40
CA GLY A 103 43.40 -18.27 -12.79
C GLY A 103 42.47 -18.96 -13.80
N LYS A 104 41.14 -18.97 -13.58
CA LYS A 104 40.16 -19.52 -14.54
C LYS A 104 39.50 -18.44 -15.42
N ALA A 105 39.40 -18.75 -16.71
CA ALA A 105 38.77 -17.89 -17.73
C ALA A 105 37.29 -17.57 -17.42
N ILE A 106 36.85 -16.38 -17.82
CA ILE A 106 35.46 -15.90 -17.68
C ILE A 106 34.50 -16.87 -18.38
N SER A 107 33.60 -17.47 -17.60
CA SER A 107 32.59 -18.44 -18.09
C SER A 107 31.40 -17.70 -18.72
N LEU A 108 30.77 -18.30 -19.75
CA LEU A 108 29.49 -17.85 -20.35
C LEU A 108 28.38 -17.60 -19.30
N ASP A 109 28.41 -18.33 -18.19
CA ASP A 109 27.48 -18.18 -17.07
C ASP A 109 27.65 -16.84 -16.33
N GLN A 110 28.85 -16.27 -16.31
CA GLN A 110 29.08 -14.94 -15.71
C GLN A 110 28.56 -13.82 -16.60
N ILE A 111 28.65 -13.98 -17.92
CA ILE A 111 28.14 -12.99 -18.87
C ILE A 111 26.61 -12.96 -18.84
N SER A 112 25.95 -14.12 -18.69
CA SER A 112 24.50 -14.20 -18.55
C SER A 112 23.99 -13.65 -17.20
N ALA A 113 24.71 -13.89 -16.11
CA ALA A 113 24.42 -13.29 -14.80
C ALA A 113 24.53 -11.76 -14.84
N PHE A 114 25.49 -11.22 -15.59
CA PHE A 114 25.69 -9.77 -15.73
C PHE A 114 24.54 -9.13 -16.52
N ALA A 115 24.18 -9.75 -17.65
CA ALA A 115 23.03 -9.32 -18.46
C ALA A 115 21.72 -9.40 -17.67
N THR A 116 21.55 -10.41 -16.81
CA THR A 116 20.40 -10.54 -15.90
C THR A 116 20.38 -9.43 -14.85
N GLY A 117 21.54 -9.09 -14.28
CA GLY A 117 21.68 -7.96 -13.35
C GLY A 117 21.29 -6.62 -13.98
N ILE A 118 21.70 -6.36 -15.22
CA ILE A 118 21.29 -5.15 -15.97
C ILE A 118 19.78 -5.13 -16.18
N LYS A 119 19.18 -6.27 -16.57
CA LYS A 119 17.73 -6.37 -16.77
C LYS A 119 16.94 -6.17 -15.48
N GLU A 120 17.43 -6.69 -14.35
CA GLU A 120 16.79 -6.46 -13.05
C GLU A 120 16.95 -5.03 -12.53
N LEU A 121 18.05 -4.36 -12.88
CA LEU A 121 18.21 -2.93 -12.61
C LEU A 121 17.22 -2.07 -13.43
N ASP A 122 16.94 -2.47 -14.67
CA ASP A 122 15.86 -1.86 -15.48
C ASP A 122 14.46 -2.18 -14.90
N ASN A 123 14.24 -3.41 -14.42
CA ASN A 123 13.00 -3.76 -13.75
C ASN A 123 12.78 -3.00 -12.43
N LEU A 124 13.84 -2.57 -11.73
CA LEU A 124 13.72 -1.71 -10.54
C LEU A 124 13.27 -0.28 -10.87
N ASN A 125 13.41 0.12 -12.14
CA ASN A 125 12.97 1.40 -12.68
C ASN A 125 11.51 1.36 -13.15
N ASP A 126 10.79 0.25 -12.99
CA ASP A 126 9.38 0.16 -13.31
C ASP A 126 8.57 1.16 -12.46
N PRO A 127 7.72 2.00 -13.07
CA PRO A 127 6.95 3.05 -12.37
C PRO A 127 5.95 2.51 -11.32
N SER A 128 5.66 1.20 -11.32
CA SER A 128 4.83 0.52 -10.33
C SER A 128 5.59 0.16 -9.04
N LYS A 129 6.93 0.25 -9.03
CA LYS A 129 7.77 -0.07 -7.87
C LYS A 129 8.13 1.18 -7.07
N GLY A 130 8.08 1.06 -5.75
CA GLY A 130 8.34 2.17 -4.85
C GLY A 130 8.12 1.82 -3.40
N VAL A 131 8.24 2.83 -2.56
CA VAL A 131 7.92 2.76 -1.13
C VAL A 131 6.81 3.77 -0.87
N LEU A 132 5.71 3.30 -0.30
CA LEU A 132 4.61 4.12 0.18
C LEU A 132 4.73 4.27 1.70
N VAL A 133 4.55 5.50 2.16
CA VAL A 133 4.47 5.87 3.58
C VAL A 133 3.07 6.40 3.82
N ASP A 134 2.26 5.65 4.56
CA ASP A 134 0.93 6.07 4.96
C ASP A 134 0.96 6.56 6.41
N VAL A 135 0.50 7.78 6.64
CA VAL A 135 0.30 8.38 7.96
C VAL A 135 -1.18 8.60 8.15
N ASN A 136 -1.74 7.97 9.19
CA ASN A 136 -3.16 8.02 9.47
C ASN A 136 -3.38 8.47 10.91
N ALA A 137 -4.37 9.34 11.09
CA ALA A 137 -4.75 9.86 12.39
C ALA A 137 -6.27 10.05 12.43
N GLY A 138 -6.89 9.82 13.58
CA GLY A 138 -8.32 10.03 13.71
C GLY A 138 -8.82 10.13 15.12
N ALA A 139 -10.11 10.42 15.24
CA ALA A 139 -10.88 10.39 16.48
C ALA A 139 -12.19 9.65 16.19
N ASN A 140 -12.43 8.59 16.94
CA ASN A 140 -13.54 7.67 16.74
C ASN A 140 -14.26 7.50 18.07
N ILE A 141 -15.57 7.67 18.07
CA ILE A 141 -16.41 7.48 19.23
C ILE A 141 -17.52 6.53 18.85
N ARG A 142 -17.78 5.55 19.71
CA ARG A 142 -18.93 4.67 19.62
C ARG A 142 -19.75 4.76 20.89
N VAL A 143 -21.06 4.75 20.70
CA VAL A 143 -22.07 4.65 21.76
C VAL A 143 -23.02 3.52 21.36
N SER A 144 -22.84 2.34 21.97
CA SER A 144 -23.63 1.14 21.64
C SER A 144 -23.59 0.85 20.12
N HIS A 145 -24.75 0.90 19.44
CA HIS A 145 -24.88 0.60 18.01
C HIS A 145 -24.55 1.77 17.07
N PHE A 146 -24.25 2.95 17.61
CA PHE A 146 -23.91 4.13 16.82
C PHE A 146 -22.43 4.46 16.96
N ALA A 147 -21.79 4.79 15.85
CA ALA A 147 -20.41 5.25 15.83
C ALA A 147 -20.25 6.45 14.91
N VAL A 148 -19.35 7.35 15.31
CA VAL A 148 -18.93 8.51 14.53
C VAL A 148 -17.40 8.49 14.46
N ALA A 149 -16.88 8.71 13.25
CA ALA A 149 -15.46 8.73 12.96
C ALA A 149 -15.07 10.02 12.25
N ILE A 150 -13.91 10.55 12.62
CA ILE A 150 -13.16 11.48 11.81
C ILE A 150 -11.78 10.87 11.63
N ASN A 151 -11.48 10.37 10.42
CA ASN A 151 -10.20 9.75 10.10
C ASN A 151 -9.56 10.48 8.93
N ASN A 152 -8.30 10.85 9.11
CA ASN A 152 -7.44 11.41 8.09
C ASN A 152 -6.44 10.35 7.63
N PHE A 153 -6.27 10.25 6.31
CA PHE A 153 -5.33 9.37 5.66
C PHE A 153 -4.44 10.23 4.75
N THR A 154 -3.14 10.17 4.95
CA THR A 154 -2.15 10.89 4.14
C THR A 154 -1.10 9.91 3.65
N SER A 155 -0.78 9.94 2.36
CA SER A 155 0.12 9.00 1.72
C SER A 155 1.22 9.71 0.97
N PHE A 156 2.46 9.27 1.18
CA PHE A 156 3.65 9.75 0.49
C PHE A 156 4.27 8.59 -0.28
N GLY A 157 4.52 8.77 -1.57
CA GLY A 157 5.20 7.76 -2.40
C GLY A 157 6.61 8.20 -2.77
N PHE A 158 7.58 7.32 -2.56
CA PHE A 158 8.96 7.49 -2.97
C PHE A 158 9.33 6.41 -3.99
N ARG A 159 9.93 6.82 -5.11
CA ARG A 159 10.50 5.90 -6.10
C ARG A 159 12.01 5.87 -5.95
N PRO A 160 12.65 4.68 -5.93
CA PRO A 160 14.11 4.57 -5.74
C PRO A 160 14.92 5.14 -6.91
N PHE A 161 14.39 5.09 -8.13
CA PHE A 161 15.05 5.61 -9.33
C PHE A 161 14.14 6.63 -10.01
N ASN A 162 14.63 7.86 -10.13
CA ASN A 162 13.97 8.94 -10.85
C ASN A 162 14.93 9.34 -11.99
N ARG A 163 14.62 9.01 -13.24
CA ARG A 163 15.32 9.65 -14.36
C ARG A 163 14.74 11.04 -14.55
N TYR A 164 15.63 12.04 -14.59
CA TYR A 164 15.37 13.29 -15.29
C TYR A 164 15.06 13.02 -16.76
#